data_AF-A0A814R1Z7-F1
#
_entry.id   AF-A0A814R1Z7-F1
#
_cell.length_a   1.000
_cell.length_b   1.000
_cell.length_c   1.000
_cell.angle_alpha   90.00
_cell.angle_beta   90.00
_cell.angle_gamma   90.00
#
_symmetry.space_group_name_H-M   'P 1'
#
loop_
_entity.id
_entity.type
_entity.pdbx_description
1 polymer ?
#
loop_
_entity_poly.entity_id
_entity_poly.type
_entity_poly.pdbx_seq_one_letter_code
_entity_poly.pdbx_strand_id
1 'polypeptide(L)'
;MKNRKDFTIDREDELEAIVMDSGKTAAVFEAMKTTIGMDISPIDLINIESFANRVIHLFEYRKSLQEYLKSKMGQVAPNLAMLIGEQVGARLIAHAGSLTNLAKYPASTIQILGAEKALFRALKTKGNTPKYGLIYHSSHIGKANTQNKGRISRYLANKCAIASRIDCFSEIPTTIFGDHLKQQVSDRLKFYDSGELPAKNVDVMKIALDEANIEREQILLKEKKRKKKEKKRRKAEAAAPAEEIE
;
A
#
# COMPACT_ATOMS: atom_id res chain seq x y z
N MET A 1 -29.57 2.72 18.12
CA MET A 1 -29.25 2.65 19.56
C MET A 1 -28.74 3.99 20.06
N LYS A 2 -29.61 4.89 20.55
CA LYS A 2 -29.20 6.27 20.87
C LYS A 2 -29.29 6.61 22.36
N ASN A 3 -30.24 6.05 23.09
CA ASN A 3 -30.41 6.25 24.53
C ASN A 3 -30.59 4.92 25.29
N ARG A 4 -30.30 4.93 26.59
CA ARG A 4 -30.50 3.79 27.51
C ARG A 4 -31.93 3.23 27.45
N LYS A 5 -32.92 4.10 27.23
CA LYS A 5 -34.35 3.77 27.19
C LYS A 5 -34.77 3.07 25.89
N ASP A 6 -33.96 3.16 24.83
CA ASP A 6 -34.25 2.59 23.51
C ASP A 6 -33.58 1.23 23.26
N PHE A 7 -32.95 0.65 24.29
CA PHE A 7 -32.30 -0.66 24.22
C PHE A 7 -33.29 -1.77 24.60
N THR A 8 -33.81 -2.48 23.60
CA THR A 8 -34.65 -3.69 23.74
C THR A 8 -33.87 -4.94 23.31
N ILE A 9 -34.32 -6.11 23.77
CA ILE A 9 -33.70 -7.42 23.50
C ILE A 9 -33.60 -7.69 21.98
N ASP A 10 -34.59 -7.23 21.20
CA ASP A 10 -34.62 -7.38 19.73
C ASP A 10 -33.48 -6.66 19.00
N ARG A 11 -32.73 -5.79 19.68
CA ARG A 11 -31.61 -5.05 19.11
C ARG A 11 -30.25 -5.66 19.46
N GLU A 12 -30.22 -6.78 20.17
CA GLU A 12 -28.98 -7.51 20.49
C GLU A 12 -28.25 -7.95 19.21
N ASP A 13 -28.99 -8.42 18.22
CA ASP A 13 -28.47 -8.83 16.91
C ASP A 13 -27.79 -7.67 16.15
N GLU A 14 -28.35 -6.45 16.24
CA GLU A 14 -27.76 -5.26 15.61
C GLU A 14 -26.44 -4.85 16.29
N LEU A 15 -26.34 -5.03 17.62
CA LEU A 15 -25.13 -4.72 18.36
C LEU A 15 -24.05 -5.76 18.09
N GLU A 16 -24.44 -7.04 18.04
CA GLU A 16 -23.53 -8.14 17.71
C GLU A 16 -22.97 -7.98 16.29
N ALA A 17 -23.78 -7.53 15.33
CA ALA A 17 -23.31 -7.23 13.98
C ALA A 17 -22.23 -6.13 13.93
N ILE A 18 -22.29 -5.15 14.84
CA ILE A 18 -21.31 -4.04 14.90
C ILE A 18 -20.05 -4.46 15.67
N VAL A 19 -20.22 -5.13 16.81
CA VAL A 19 -19.14 -5.49 17.74
C VAL A 19 -18.38 -6.74 17.26
N MET A 20 -19.02 -7.59 16.45
CA MET A 20 -18.49 -8.85 15.90
C MET A 20 -17.97 -9.83 16.96
N ASP A 21 -18.41 -9.67 18.20
CA ASP A 21 -17.94 -10.43 19.36
C ASP A 21 -19.07 -10.56 20.39
N SER A 22 -19.65 -11.76 20.45
CA SER A 22 -20.78 -12.11 21.32
C SER A 22 -20.48 -11.86 22.81
N GLY A 23 -19.24 -12.10 23.24
CA GLY A 23 -18.83 -11.90 24.64
C GLY A 23 -18.81 -10.42 25.04
N LYS A 24 -18.40 -9.53 24.13
CA LYS A 24 -18.44 -8.09 24.37
C LYS A 24 -19.86 -7.55 24.30
N THR A 25 -20.69 -8.05 23.40
CA THR A 25 -22.12 -7.69 23.33
C THR A 25 -22.81 -7.96 24.67
N ALA A 26 -22.65 -9.17 25.22
CA ALA A 26 -23.19 -9.54 26.54
C ALA A 26 -22.67 -8.62 27.66
N ALA A 27 -21.37 -8.32 27.67
CA ALA A 27 -20.78 -7.41 28.64
C ALA A 27 -21.34 -5.97 28.55
N VAL A 28 -21.61 -5.47 27.35
CA VAL A 28 -22.27 -4.17 27.16
C VAL A 28 -23.71 -4.20 27.69
N PHE A 29 -24.45 -5.29 27.50
CA PHE A 29 -25.80 -5.46 28.05
C PHE A 29 -25.82 -5.53 29.58
N GLU A 30 -24.87 -6.24 30.19
CA GLU A 30 -24.75 -6.27 31.66
C GLU A 30 -24.36 -4.89 32.23
N ALA A 31 -23.42 -4.20 31.59
CA ALA A 31 -23.02 -2.85 31.96
C ALA A 31 -24.17 -1.84 31.81
N MET A 32 -25.02 -1.98 30.79
CA MET A 32 -26.23 -1.17 30.61
C MET A 32 -27.27 -1.37 31.72
N LYS A 33 -27.45 -2.59 32.22
CA LYS A 33 -28.40 -2.88 33.31
C LYS A 33 -27.93 -2.31 34.64
N THR A 34 -26.62 -2.23 34.84
CA THR A 34 -26.00 -1.80 36.10
C THR A 34 -25.57 -0.33 36.10
N THR A 35 -25.57 0.37 34.97
CA THR A 35 -25.09 1.75 34.88
C THR A 35 -26.04 2.75 35.56
N ILE A 36 -25.46 3.53 36.48
CA ILE A 36 -26.12 4.63 37.23
C ILE A 36 -25.99 5.97 36.46
N GLY A 37 -25.50 5.95 35.21
CA GLY A 37 -25.19 7.16 34.42
C GLY A 37 -26.33 8.18 34.28
N MET A 38 -25.98 9.38 33.79
CA MET A 38 -26.91 10.50 33.59
C MET A 38 -27.56 10.44 32.19
N ASP A 39 -28.85 10.78 32.11
CA ASP A 39 -29.57 10.94 30.84
C ASP A 39 -29.01 12.16 30.07
N ILE A 40 -28.69 11.98 28.79
CA ILE A 40 -28.09 13.01 27.93
C ILE A 40 -29.19 13.95 27.40
N SER A 41 -28.89 15.24 27.32
CA SER A 41 -29.80 16.24 26.72
C SER A 41 -30.04 15.96 25.22
N PRO A 42 -31.25 16.20 24.68
CA PRO A 42 -31.53 16.02 23.24
C PRO A 42 -30.59 16.82 22.34
N ILE A 43 -30.19 18.03 22.77
CA ILE A 43 -29.26 18.91 22.02
C ILE A 43 -27.87 18.28 21.94
N ASP A 44 -27.39 17.73 23.05
CA ASP A 44 -26.08 17.08 23.11
C ASP A 44 -26.08 15.78 22.30
N LEU A 45 -27.19 15.04 22.30
CA LEU A 45 -27.35 13.83 21.52
C LEU A 45 -27.28 14.12 20.00
N ILE A 46 -27.89 15.21 19.54
CA ILE A 46 -27.77 15.67 18.15
C ILE A 46 -26.32 16.01 17.80
N ASN A 47 -25.60 16.71 18.70
CA ASN A 47 -24.21 17.07 18.49
C ASN A 47 -23.28 15.84 18.44
N ILE A 48 -23.49 14.88 19.34
CA ILE A 48 -22.75 13.61 19.37
C ILE A 48 -23.01 12.82 18.09
N GLU A 49 -24.26 12.73 17.64
CA GLU A 49 -24.61 12.04 16.40
C GLU A 49 -23.98 12.71 15.18
N SER A 50 -24.04 14.05 15.09
CA SER A 50 -23.38 14.80 14.01
C SER A 50 -21.86 14.57 14.01
N PHE A 51 -21.23 14.51 15.18
CA PHE A 51 -19.81 14.24 15.31
C PHE A 51 -19.45 12.81 14.89
N ALA A 52 -20.23 11.82 15.34
CA ALA A 52 -20.07 10.42 14.97
C ALA A 52 -20.16 10.22 13.44
N ASN A 53 -21.17 10.82 12.80
CA ASN A 53 -21.33 10.79 11.35
C ASN A 53 -20.13 11.43 10.62
N ARG A 54 -19.60 12.54 11.15
CA ARG A 54 -18.41 13.17 10.58
C ARG A 54 -17.17 12.28 10.69
N VAL A 55 -17.02 11.56 11.80
CA VAL A 55 -15.94 10.57 11.97
C VAL A 55 -16.10 9.43 10.97
N ILE A 56 -17.31 8.91 10.76
CA ILE A 56 -17.60 7.86 9.76
C ILE A 56 -17.21 8.35 8.36
N HIS A 57 -17.62 9.56 7.97
CA HIS A 57 -17.24 10.12 6.68
C HIS A 57 -15.72 10.31 6.51
N LEU A 58 -14.99 10.65 7.57
CA LEU A 58 -13.53 10.70 7.53
C LEU A 58 -12.91 9.31 7.31
N PHE A 59 -13.50 8.25 7.88
CA PHE A 59 -13.08 6.88 7.62
C PHE A 59 -13.36 6.44 6.18
N GLU A 60 -14.55 6.75 5.65
CA GLU A 60 -14.91 6.49 4.26
C GLU A 60 -13.97 7.21 3.30
N TYR A 61 -13.72 8.50 3.55
CA TYR A 61 -12.80 9.31 2.75
C TYR A 61 -11.36 8.79 2.81
N ARG A 62 -10.91 8.33 3.98
CA ARG A 62 -9.61 7.66 4.10
C ARG A 62 -9.54 6.39 3.25
N LYS A 63 -10.61 5.59 3.22
CA LYS A 63 -10.67 4.36 2.40
C LYS A 63 -10.62 4.69 0.90
N SER A 64 -11.39 5.67 0.44
CA SER A 64 -11.36 6.12 -0.96
C SER A 64 -9.99 6.66 -1.37
N LEU A 65 -9.31 7.39 -0.47
CA LEU A 65 -7.94 7.85 -0.71
C LEU A 65 -6.93 6.70 -0.79
N GLN A 66 -7.08 5.64 0.02
CA GLN A 66 -6.23 4.46 -0.05
C GLN A 66 -6.40 3.71 -1.38
N GLU A 67 -7.64 3.56 -1.86
CA GLU A 67 -7.93 2.95 -3.16
C GLU A 67 -7.38 3.79 -4.31
N TYR A 68 -7.54 5.12 -4.24
CA TYR A 68 -6.94 6.04 -5.20
C TYR A 68 -5.41 5.92 -5.22
N LEU A 69 -4.77 5.88 -4.05
CA LEU A 69 -3.32 5.71 -3.93
C LEU A 69 -2.86 4.39 -4.54
N LYS A 70 -3.60 3.30 -4.31
CA LYS A 70 -3.31 1.99 -4.89
C LYS A 70 -3.35 2.01 -6.41
N SER A 71 -4.41 2.60 -6.98
CA SER A 71 -4.56 2.74 -8.43
C SER A 71 -3.44 3.58 -9.04
N LYS A 72 -3.12 4.73 -8.42
CA LYS A 72 -2.06 5.61 -8.92
C LYS A 72 -0.67 5.01 -8.78
N MET A 73 -0.38 4.32 -7.68
CA MET A 73 0.91 3.66 -7.51
C MET A 73 1.10 2.53 -8.53
N GLY A 74 0.04 1.77 -8.84
CA GLY A 74 0.10 0.75 -9.89
C GLY A 74 0.39 1.31 -11.29
N GLN A 75 0.01 2.56 -11.56
CA GLN A 75 0.32 3.25 -12.82
C GLN A 75 1.74 3.86 -12.84
N VAL A 76 2.19 4.41 -11.70
CA VAL A 76 3.44 5.19 -11.63
C VAL A 76 4.65 4.33 -11.28
N ALA A 77 4.53 3.43 -10.32
CA ALA A 77 5.64 2.62 -9.81
C ALA A 77 5.15 1.22 -9.36
N PRO A 78 4.77 0.35 -10.32
CA PRO A 78 4.26 -0.98 -10.01
C PRO A 78 5.30 -1.90 -9.35
N ASN A 79 6.57 -1.82 -9.72
CA ASN A 79 7.59 -2.71 -9.12
C ASN A 79 7.88 -2.33 -7.68
N LEU A 80 7.97 -1.02 -7.39
CA LEU A 80 8.14 -0.52 -6.03
C LEU A 80 6.92 -0.86 -5.17
N ALA A 81 5.70 -0.70 -5.70
CA ALA A 81 4.47 -1.10 -5.04
C ALA A 81 4.49 -2.58 -4.66
N MET A 82 4.91 -3.44 -5.58
CA MET A 82 4.92 -4.88 -5.35
C MET A 82 5.93 -5.28 -4.26
N LEU A 83 7.09 -4.62 -4.23
CA LEU A 83 8.17 -4.96 -3.31
C LEU A 83 7.89 -4.54 -1.85
N ILE A 84 7.42 -3.31 -1.62
CA ILE A 84 7.29 -2.74 -0.26
C ILE A 84 5.86 -2.35 0.13
N GLY A 85 4.92 -2.38 -0.81
CA GLY A 85 3.54 -1.92 -0.64
C GLY A 85 3.34 -0.46 -1.07
N GLU A 86 2.11 -0.13 -1.42
CA GLU A 86 1.73 1.14 -2.04
C GLU A 86 1.91 2.32 -1.07
N GLN A 87 1.55 2.14 0.20
CA GLN A 87 1.64 3.21 1.21
C GLN A 87 3.08 3.57 1.60
N VAL A 88 3.98 2.58 1.66
CA VAL A 88 5.39 2.82 1.97
C VAL A 88 6.10 3.37 0.73
N GLY A 89 5.84 2.83 -0.46
CA GLY A 89 6.34 3.36 -1.72
C GLY A 89 5.96 4.82 -1.94
N ALA A 90 4.70 5.17 -1.69
CA ALA A 90 4.22 6.56 -1.77
C ALA A 90 4.99 7.50 -0.83
N ARG A 91 5.23 7.06 0.42
CA ARG A 91 5.99 7.85 1.39
C ARG A 91 7.44 8.04 0.97
N LEU A 92 8.09 7.03 0.39
CA LEU A 92 9.46 7.17 -0.13
C LEU A 92 9.53 8.17 -1.28
N ILE A 93 8.61 8.08 -2.24
CA ILE A 93 8.54 9.00 -3.39
C ILE A 93 8.26 10.42 -2.90
N ALA A 94 7.31 10.60 -1.99
CA ALA A 94 6.97 11.90 -1.43
C ALA A 94 8.16 12.55 -0.70
N HIS A 95 8.89 11.77 0.10
CA HIS A 95 10.05 12.28 0.84
C HIS A 95 11.24 12.60 -0.08
N ALA A 96 11.41 11.86 -1.18
CA ALA A 96 12.38 12.19 -2.23
C ALA A 96 11.92 13.35 -3.15
N GLY A 97 10.66 13.76 -3.05
CA GLY A 97 10.01 14.78 -3.89
C GLY A 97 9.56 14.29 -5.27
N SER A 98 10.23 13.30 -5.87
CA SER A 98 9.84 12.70 -7.15
C SER A 98 10.39 11.29 -7.30
N LEU A 99 9.77 10.49 -8.18
CA LEU A 99 10.28 9.16 -8.54
C LEU A 99 11.66 9.24 -9.20
N THR A 100 11.89 10.27 -10.02
CA THR A 100 13.19 10.54 -10.64
C THR A 100 14.30 10.82 -9.63
N ASN A 101 14.00 11.56 -8.55
CA ASN A 101 14.97 11.80 -7.49
C ASN A 101 15.23 10.53 -6.68
N LEU A 102 14.18 9.75 -6.40
CA LEU A 102 14.31 8.48 -5.70
C LEU A 102 15.18 7.49 -6.48
N ALA A 103 15.04 7.42 -7.80
CA ALA A 103 15.85 6.57 -8.67
C ALA A 103 17.35 6.95 -8.66
N LYS A 104 17.66 8.25 -8.49
CA LYS A 104 19.02 8.79 -8.37
C LYS A 104 19.65 8.52 -7.01
N TYR A 105 18.86 8.33 -5.97
CA TYR A 105 19.40 8.07 -4.63
C TYR A 105 20.18 6.75 -4.59
N PRO A 106 21.29 6.70 -3.83
CA PRO A 106 21.96 5.45 -3.55
C PRO A 106 21.13 4.63 -2.56
N ALA A 107 21.30 3.32 -2.58
CA ALA A 107 20.55 2.43 -1.71
C ALA A 107 20.80 2.68 -0.20
N SER A 108 21.99 3.16 0.17
CA SER A 108 22.31 3.57 1.54
C SER A 108 21.46 4.75 2.03
N THR A 109 21.15 5.70 1.15
CA THR A 109 20.25 6.82 1.47
C THR A 109 18.82 6.33 1.59
N ILE A 110 18.36 5.45 0.69
CA ILE A 110 17.01 4.85 0.76
C ILE A 110 16.83 4.06 2.07
N GLN A 111 17.89 3.40 2.57
CA GLN A 111 17.85 2.65 3.81
C GLN A 111 17.45 3.51 5.02
N ILE A 112 17.99 4.73 5.10
CA ILE A 112 17.85 5.65 6.24
C ILE A 112 16.89 6.81 5.95
N LEU A 113 16.20 6.78 4.80
CA LEU A 113 15.30 7.84 4.36
C LEU A 113 14.16 8.04 5.37
N GLY A 114 13.98 9.26 5.86
CA GLY A 114 13.08 9.65 6.96
C GLY A 114 13.67 9.55 8.36
N ALA A 115 14.89 9.04 8.54
CA ALA A 115 15.63 9.02 9.81
C ALA A 115 16.82 9.99 9.83
N GLU A 116 16.87 10.97 8.92
CA GLU A 116 18.01 11.85 8.70
C GLU A 116 18.32 12.70 9.95
N LYS A 117 17.28 13.22 10.63
CA LYS A 117 17.47 14.00 11.87
C LYS A 117 18.17 13.17 12.96
N ALA A 118 17.79 11.91 13.10
CA ALA A 118 18.41 11.00 14.07
C ALA A 118 19.84 10.64 13.66
N LEU A 119 20.09 10.46 12.36
CA LEU A 119 21.43 10.24 11.80
C LEU A 119 22.36 11.42 12.10
N PHE A 120 21.95 12.65 11.76
CA PHE A 120 22.78 13.83 11.97
C PHE A 120 23.04 14.11 13.45
N ARG A 121 22.06 13.84 14.32
CA ARG A 121 22.25 13.92 15.77
C ARG A 121 23.29 12.90 16.25
N ALA A 122 23.18 11.64 15.82
CA ALA A 122 24.13 10.59 16.19
C ALA A 122 25.55 10.89 15.70
N LEU A 123 25.71 11.44 14.49
CA LEU A 123 27.02 11.86 13.98
C LEU A 123 27.63 12.98 14.83
N LYS A 124 26.83 13.96 15.27
CA LYS A 124 27.30 15.06 16.12
C LYS A 124 27.72 14.58 17.52
N THR A 125 26.98 13.63 18.09
CA THR A 125 27.25 13.10 19.44
C THR A 125 28.13 11.85 19.44
N LYS A 126 28.65 11.42 18.28
CA LYS A 126 29.33 10.12 18.08
C LYS A 126 28.55 8.93 18.68
N GLY A 127 27.22 8.99 18.61
CA GLY A 127 26.31 7.97 19.11
C GLY A 127 25.94 6.91 18.05
N ASN A 128 25.04 6.01 18.43
CA ASN A 128 24.55 4.97 17.53
C ASN A 128 23.70 5.56 16.38
N THR A 129 24.07 5.25 15.15
CA THR A 129 23.32 5.68 13.95
C THR A 129 22.07 4.82 13.72
N PRO A 130 20.99 5.41 13.19
CA PRO A 130 19.80 4.66 12.85
C PRO A 130 20.08 3.68 11.70
N LYS A 131 19.54 2.46 11.82
CA LYS A 131 19.74 1.37 10.83
C LYS A 131 18.67 1.34 9.74
N TYR A 132 17.55 2.03 9.95
CA TYR A 132 16.38 2.02 9.08
C TYR A 132 15.61 3.34 9.19
N GLY A 133 14.93 3.73 8.12
CA GLY A 133 14.00 4.86 8.09
C GLY A 133 12.57 4.42 7.78
N LEU A 134 11.92 5.06 6.80
CA LEU A 134 10.54 4.79 6.37
C LEU A 134 10.31 3.34 5.93
N ILE A 135 11.35 2.69 5.40
CA ILE A 135 11.29 1.29 4.98
C ILE A 135 11.02 0.31 6.13
N TYR A 136 11.22 0.72 7.39
CA TYR A 136 10.93 -0.09 8.58
C TYR A 136 9.48 -0.58 8.63
N HIS A 137 8.54 0.19 8.09
CA HIS A 137 7.12 -0.16 8.04
C HIS A 137 6.75 -1.14 6.93
N SER A 138 7.73 -1.67 6.18
CA SER A 138 7.49 -2.73 5.22
C SER A 138 7.19 -4.06 5.93
N SER A 139 6.30 -4.84 5.34
CA SER A 139 5.89 -6.15 5.88
C SER A 139 7.06 -7.12 6.04
N HIS A 140 8.05 -7.08 5.13
CA HIS A 140 9.24 -7.92 5.17
C HIS A 140 10.13 -7.66 6.40
N ILE A 141 10.28 -6.40 6.82
CA ILE A 141 11.07 -6.05 8.01
C ILE A 141 10.31 -6.37 9.29
N GLY A 142 8.98 -6.19 9.29
CA GLY A 142 8.13 -6.55 10.42
C GLY A 142 8.22 -8.03 10.80
N LYS A 143 8.38 -8.91 9.81
CA LYS A 143 8.54 -10.36 9.99
C LYS A 143 9.94 -10.79 10.47
N ALA A 144 10.95 -9.96 10.29
CA ALA A 144 12.32 -10.33 10.58
C ALA A 144 12.67 -10.23 12.07
N ASN A 145 13.50 -11.16 12.56
CA ASN A 145 14.06 -11.13 13.91
C ASN A 145 14.83 -9.83 14.19
N THR A 146 14.71 -9.29 15.42
CA THR A 146 15.25 -7.98 15.82
C THR A 146 16.73 -7.80 15.50
N GLN A 147 17.54 -8.86 15.63
CA GLN A 147 18.96 -8.84 15.29
C GLN A 147 19.22 -8.68 13.78
N ASN A 148 18.37 -9.29 12.95
CA ASN A 148 18.50 -9.31 11.49
C ASN A 148 17.82 -8.14 10.79
N LYS A 149 16.97 -7.37 11.49
CA LYS A 149 16.25 -6.19 10.94
C LYS A 149 17.16 -5.20 10.22
N GLY A 150 18.35 -4.94 10.74
CA GLY A 150 19.32 -4.04 10.08
C GLY A 150 19.92 -4.61 8.79
N ARG A 151 20.19 -5.92 8.76
CA ARG A 151 20.75 -6.61 7.59
C ARG A 151 19.73 -6.72 6.46
N ILE A 152 18.50 -7.11 6.80
CA ILE A 152 17.41 -7.20 5.82
C ILE A 152 16.99 -5.81 5.31
N SER A 153 17.02 -4.78 6.17
CA SER A 153 16.75 -3.40 5.77
C SER A 153 17.72 -2.90 4.69
N ARG A 154 19.02 -3.17 4.84
CA ARG A 154 20.02 -2.87 3.81
C ARG A 154 19.76 -3.63 2.51
N TYR A 155 19.45 -4.92 2.60
CA TYR A 155 19.14 -5.74 1.42
C TYR A 155 17.90 -5.25 0.69
N LEU A 156 16.82 -4.96 1.43
CA LEU A 156 15.59 -4.42 0.88
C LEU A 156 15.81 -3.05 0.22
N ALA A 157 16.60 -2.16 0.84
CA ALA A 157 16.92 -0.86 0.26
C ALA A 157 17.65 -0.99 -1.10
N ASN A 158 18.57 -1.96 -1.23
CA ASN A 158 19.22 -2.27 -2.51
C ASN A 158 18.20 -2.71 -3.58
N LYS A 159 17.25 -3.58 -3.23
CA LYS A 159 16.20 -4.01 -4.16
C LYS A 159 15.23 -2.89 -4.50
N CYS A 160 14.89 -2.03 -3.54
CA CYS A 160 14.08 -0.84 -3.77
C CYS A 160 14.77 0.15 -4.72
N ALA A 161 16.08 0.33 -4.60
CA ALA A 161 16.85 1.18 -5.51
C ALA A 161 16.80 0.64 -6.96
N ILE A 162 16.85 -0.68 -7.14
CA ILE A 162 16.72 -1.31 -8.46
C ILE A 162 15.29 -1.13 -8.99
N ALA A 163 14.28 -1.47 -8.19
CA ALA A 163 12.88 -1.35 -8.57
C ALA A 163 12.50 0.09 -8.97
N SER A 164 12.89 1.08 -8.16
CA SER A 164 12.63 2.50 -8.45
C SER A 164 13.29 3.00 -9.73
N ARG A 165 14.49 2.51 -10.07
CA ARG A 165 15.15 2.83 -11.34
C ARG A 165 14.43 2.20 -12.52
N ILE A 166 14.01 0.94 -12.41
CA ILE A 166 13.22 0.27 -13.45
C ILE A 166 11.91 1.02 -13.66
N ASP A 167 11.18 1.35 -12.60
CA ASP A 167 9.91 2.10 -12.70
C ASP A 167 10.09 3.50 -13.30
N CYS A 168 11.21 4.17 -13.01
CA CYS A 168 11.47 5.52 -13.53
C CYS A 168 11.89 5.55 -15.01
N PHE A 169 12.66 4.56 -15.47
CA PHE A 169 13.29 4.57 -16.80
C PHE A 169 12.67 3.58 -17.79
N SER A 170 11.78 2.68 -17.35
CA SER A 170 11.07 1.77 -18.27
C SER A 170 9.92 2.49 -18.95
N GLU A 171 9.88 2.45 -20.28
CA GLU A 171 8.76 3.01 -21.06
C GLU A 171 7.46 2.24 -20.84
N ILE A 172 7.56 0.92 -20.66
CA ILE A 172 6.44 0.03 -20.36
C ILE A 172 6.64 -0.49 -18.94
N PRO A 173 5.85 -0.03 -17.96
CA PRO A 173 5.97 -0.52 -16.59
C PRO A 173 5.33 -1.91 -16.50
N THR A 174 6.12 -2.92 -16.12
CA THR A 174 5.68 -4.30 -15.85
C THR A 174 5.80 -4.60 -14.35
N THR A 175 5.05 -5.57 -13.83
CA THR A 175 5.09 -5.98 -12.41
C THR A 175 6.07 -7.12 -12.13
N ILE A 176 6.50 -7.82 -13.19
CA ILE A 176 7.33 -9.04 -13.12
C ILE A 176 8.62 -8.80 -12.32
N PHE A 177 9.31 -7.69 -12.55
CA PHE A 177 10.54 -7.39 -11.82
C PHE A 177 10.28 -7.25 -10.31
N GLY A 178 9.18 -6.61 -9.93
CA GLY A 178 8.76 -6.45 -8.55
C GLY A 178 8.51 -7.79 -7.85
N ASP A 179 7.87 -8.74 -8.53
CA ASP A 179 7.60 -10.07 -7.99
C ASP A 179 8.89 -10.87 -7.75
N HIS A 180 9.79 -10.91 -8.73
CA HIS A 180 11.10 -11.57 -8.59
C HIS A 180 11.94 -10.93 -7.47
N LEU A 181 11.97 -9.60 -7.39
CA LEU A 181 12.68 -8.90 -6.32
C LEU A 181 12.08 -9.19 -4.94
N LYS A 182 10.75 -9.32 -4.84
CA LYS A 182 10.04 -9.68 -3.61
C LYS A 182 10.33 -11.12 -3.18
N GLN A 183 10.38 -12.05 -4.12
CA GLN A 183 10.78 -13.44 -3.87
C GLN A 183 12.22 -13.48 -3.32
N GLN A 184 13.16 -12.78 -3.96
CA GLN A 184 14.54 -12.69 -3.47
C GLN A 184 14.67 -12.13 -2.04
N VAL A 185 13.83 -11.16 -1.65
CA VAL A 185 13.82 -10.64 -0.28
C VAL A 185 13.25 -11.68 0.68
N SER A 186 12.21 -12.40 0.26
CA SER A 186 11.59 -13.47 1.05
C SER A 186 12.55 -14.65 1.24
N ASP A 187 13.27 -15.06 0.20
CA ASP A 187 14.27 -16.13 0.28
C ASP A 187 15.47 -15.70 1.14
N ARG A 188 15.85 -14.43 1.07
CA ARG A 188 16.88 -13.89 1.97
C ARG A 188 16.43 -13.87 3.43
N LEU A 189 15.15 -13.67 3.68
CA LEU A 189 14.59 -13.77 5.02
C LEU A 189 14.65 -15.23 5.50
N LYS A 190 14.21 -16.18 4.66
CA LYS A 190 14.31 -17.62 4.95
C LYS A 190 15.75 -18.04 5.21
N PHE A 191 16.73 -17.56 4.44
CA PHE A 191 18.14 -17.83 4.70
C PHE A 191 18.58 -17.46 6.13
N TYR A 192 18.03 -16.39 6.71
CA TYR A 192 18.36 -16.01 8.08
C TYR A 192 17.69 -16.89 9.15
N ASP A 193 16.64 -17.64 8.77
CA ASP A 193 15.92 -18.53 9.66
C ASP A 193 16.34 -20.01 9.48
N SER A 194 16.43 -20.49 8.22
CA SER A 194 16.74 -21.88 7.85
C SER A 194 18.17 -22.13 7.36
N GLY A 195 18.90 -21.08 6.95
CA GLY A 195 20.26 -21.21 6.39
C GLY A 195 20.33 -21.60 4.91
N GLU A 196 19.20 -21.77 4.22
CA GLU A 196 19.18 -22.13 2.78
C GLU A 196 19.71 -20.99 1.90
N LEU A 197 20.73 -21.30 1.09
CA LEU A 197 21.38 -20.31 0.23
C LEU A 197 20.42 -19.80 -0.85
N PRO A 198 20.17 -18.47 -0.92
CA PRO A 198 19.29 -17.91 -1.93
C PRO A 198 19.96 -17.93 -3.32
N ALA A 199 19.13 -17.98 -4.36
CA ALA A 199 19.59 -17.91 -5.75
C ALA A 199 20.38 -16.62 -6.02
N LYS A 200 21.34 -16.70 -6.96
CA LYS A 200 22.13 -15.53 -7.36
C LYS A 200 21.23 -14.53 -8.07
N ASN A 201 21.44 -13.24 -7.76
CA ASN A 201 20.66 -12.16 -8.35
C ASN A 201 20.75 -12.12 -9.89
N VAL A 202 21.90 -12.49 -10.45
CA VAL A 202 22.11 -12.46 -11.90
C VAL A 202 21.17 -13.43 -12.62
N ASP A 203 20.97 -14.62 -12.07
CA ASP A 203 20.18 -15.67 -12.71
C ASP A 203 18.69 -15.34 -12.66
N VAL A 204 18.20 -14.88 -11.50
CA VAL A 204 16.82 -14.43 -11.34
C VAL A 204 16.50 -13.22 -12.23
N MET A 205 17.45 -12.29 -12.39
CA MET A 205 17.21 -11.10 -13.22
C MET A 205 17.22 -11.42 -14.73
N LYS A 206 17.93 -12.47 -15.16
CA LYS A 206 17.84 -12.96 -16.54
C LYS A 206 16.45 -13.54 -16.82
N ILE A 207 15.97 -14.41 -15.94
CA ILE A 207 14.61 -14.98 -16.02
C ILE A 207 13.56 -13.87 -16.06
N ALA A 208 13.68 -12.89 -15.15
CA ALA A 208 12.76 -11.75 -15.10
C ALA A 208 12.80 -10.91 -16.39
N LEU A 209 13.97 -10.78 -17.04
CA LEU A 209 14.10 -10.03 -18.29
C LEU A 209 13.42 -10.75 -19.44
N ASP A 210 13.59 -12.07 -19.54
CA ASP A 210 12.97 -12.89 -20.59
C ASP A 210 11.44 -12.84 -20.46
N GLU A 211 10.92 -13.04 -19.25
CA GLU A 211 9.49 -12.93 -18.95
C GLU A 211 8.94 -11.52 -19.21
N ALA A 212 9.68 -10.47 -18.80
CA ALA A 212 9.27 -9.09 -19.03
C ALA A 212 9.25 -8.72 -20.52
N ASN A 213 10.15 -9.28 -21.34
CA ASN A 213 10.14 -9.05 -22.77
C ASN A 213 8.93 -9.71 -23.43
N ILE A 214 8.59 -10.94 -23.04
CA ILE A 214 7.37 -11.62 -23.50
C ILE A 214 6.13 -10.79 -23.14
N GLU A 215 6.03 -10.31 -21.90
CA GLU A 215 4.89 -9.51 -21.48
C GLU A 215 4.83 -8.16 -22.22
N ARG A 216 5.96 -7.49 -22.41
CA ARG A 216 6.06 -6.26 -23.20
C ARG A 216 5.57 -6.46 -24.63
N GLU A 217 5.98 -7.54 -25.30
CA GLU A 217 5.51 -7.87 -26.64
C GLU A 217 4.00 -8.09 -26.68
N GLN A 218 3.45 -8.79 -25.69
CA GLN A 218 2.01 -9.01 -25.57
C GLN A 218 1.25 -7.69 -25.34
N ILE A 219 1.77 -6.79 -24.51
CA ILE A 219 1.19 -5.46 -24.27
C ILE A 219 1.18 -4.66 -25.57
N LEU A 220 2.31 -4.61 -26.28
CA LEU A 220 2.43 -3.92 -27.58
C LEU A 220 1.46 -4.50 -28.63
N LEU A 221 1.31 -5.83 -28.68
CA LEU A 221 0.35 -6.50 -29.57
C LEU A 221 -1.10 -6.15 -29.19
N LYS A 222 -1.45 -6.12 -27.90
CA LYS A 222 -2.78 -5.72 -27.41
C LYS A 222 -3.09 -4.26 -27.75
N GLU A 223 -2.13 -3.37 -27.59
CA GLU A 223 -2.28 -1.96 -27.98
C GLU A 223 -2.49 -1.78 -29.48
N LYS A 224 -1.69 -2.46 -30.31
CA LYS A 224 -1.87 -2.47 -31.78
C LYS A 224 -3.26 -2.98 -32.17
N LYS A 225 -3.75 -4.04 -31.52
CA LYS A 225 -5.12 -4.57 -31.73
C LYS A 225 -6.20 -3.57 -31.30
N ARG A 226 -6.06 -2.91 -30.13
CA ARG A 226 -7.00 -1.85 -29.69
C ARG A 226 -7.05 -0.70 -30.68
N LYS A 227 -5.90 -0.15 -31.08
CA LYS A 227 -5.81 0.94 -32.08
C LYS A 227 -6.44 0.55 -33.42
N LYS A 228 -6.25 -0.70 -33.88
CA LYS A 228 -6.89 -1.20 -35.10
C LYS A 228 -8.42 -1.33 -34.97
N LYS A 229 -8.92 -1.79 -33.81
CA LYS A 229 -10.36 -1.91 -33.52
C LYS A 229 -11.02 -0.54 -33.42
N GLU A 230 -10.37 0.43 -32.79
CA GLU A 230 -10.85 1.80 -32.66
C GLU A 230 -10.88 2.53 -34.00
N LYS A 231 -9.84 2.37 -34.83
CA LYS A 231 -9.83 2.90 -36.22
C LYS A 231 -10.95 2.29 -37.08
N LYS A 232 -11.28 1.01 -36.87
CA LYS A 232 -12.43 0.36 -37.52
C LYS A 232 -13.77 0.93 -37.04
N ARG A 233 -13.95 1.15 -35.72
CA ARG A 233 -15.18 1.76 -35.16
C ARG A 233 -15.39 3.17 -35.69
N ARG A 234 -14.36 4.02 -35.65
CA ARG A 234 -14.42 5.39 -36.21
C ARG A 234 -14.76 5.42 -37.70
N LYS A 235 -14.24 4.47 -38.49
CA LYS A 235 -14.60 4.34 -39.91
C LYS A 235 -16.04 3.87 -40.13
N ALA A 236 -16.57 3.03 -39.24
CA ALA A 236 -17.97 2.57 -39.31
C ALA A 236 -18.94 3.69 -38.90
N GLU A 237 -18.62 4.46 -37.85
CA GLU A 237 -19.41 5.62 -37.42
C GLU A 237 -19.42 6.73 -38.48
N ALA A 238 -18.30 6.99 -39.17
CA ALA A 238 -18.24 7.96 -40.26
C ALA A 238 -18.91 7.50 -41.56
N ALA A 239 -19.25 6.21 -41.69
CA ALA A 239 -19.92 5.64 -42.86
C ALA A 239 -21.42 5.39 -42.63
N ALA A 240 -21.95 5.67 -41.43
CA ALA A 240 -23.38 5.67 -41.19
C ALA A 240 -23.98 6.93 -41.87
N PRO A 241 -24.92 6.77 -42.82
CA PRO A 241 -25.60 7.91 -43.42
C PRO A 241 -26.39 8.66 -42.33
N ALA A 242 -26.36 9.99 -42.38
CA ALA A 242 -27.27 10.80 -41.58
C ALA A 242 -28.70 10.44 -42.02
N GLU A 243 -29.42 9.69 -41.18
CA GLU A 243 -30.86 9.52 -41.36
C GLU A 243 -31.50 10.91 -41.34
N GLU A 244 -32.23 11.18 -42.42
CA GLU A 244 -32.95 12.41 -42.71
C GLU A 244 -33.83 12.80 -41.51
N ILE A 245 -33.64 14.03 -41.04
CA ILE A 245 -34.57 14.69 -40.12
C ILE A 245 -35.71 15.21 -41.01
N GLU A 246 -36.87 14.54 -40.94
CA GLU A 246 -38.16 15.05 -41.42
C GLU A 246 -38.88 15.80 -40.30
#